data_AF-A0A645H3R3-F1
#
_entry.id   AF-A0A645H3R3-F1
#
_cell.length_a   1.000
_cell.length_b   1.000
_cell.length_c   1.000
_cell.angle_alpha   90.00
_cell.angle_beta   90.00
_cell.angle_gamma   90.00
#
_symmetry.space_group_name_H-M   'P 1'
#
loop_
_entity.id
_entity.type
_entity.pdbx_description
1 polymer ?
#
loop_
_entity_poly.entity_id
_entity_poly.type
_entity_poly.pdbx_seq_one_letter_code
_entity_poly.pdbx_strand_id
1 'polypeptide(L)'
;MEIADLIVINKADIDPSAAMRAKSQIKTALHMLRPMSPNWTVPVLTLSALKQDGIAEFWQQVMEYRAVLTKSGEFDAKRRHQALAWMWDMIDAGLRSRFRQHPQVKHELPQLAQAVEAGSTTPSAAALRLLGYMN
;
A
#
# COMPACT_ATOMS: atom_id res chain seq x y z
N MET A 1 2.65 -0.53 -9.19
CA MET A 1 3.73 -0.08 -8.30
C MET A 1 3.28 1.22 -7.66
N GLU A 2 3.07 1.23 -6.34
CA GLU A 2 2.94 2.50 -5.61
C GLU A 2 4.34 3.08 -5.40
N ILE A 3 4.54 4.31 -5.83
CA ILE A 3 5.77 5.07 -5.57
C ILE A 3 5.48 5.99 -4.39
N ALA A 4 6.45 6.11 -3.47
CA ALA A 4 6.32 7.01 -2.33
C ALA A 4 6.19 8.47 -2.78
N ASP A 5 5.33 9.24 -2.12
CA ASP A 5 5.15 10.68 -2.38
C ASP A 5 6.36 11.51 -1.89
N LEU A 6 7.13 10.98 -0.92
CA LEU A 6 8.35 11.56 -0.37
C LEU A 6 9.21 10.44 0.23
N ILE A 7 10.54 10.51 0.08
CA ILE A 7 11.47 9.52 0.63
C ILE A 7 12.40 10.17 1.64
N VAL A 8 12.57 9.55 2.81
CA VAL A 8 13.46 10.00 3.87
C VAL A 8 14.47 8.91 4.21
N ILE A 9 15.75 9.28 4.22
CA ILE A 9 16.84 8.44 4.70
C ILE A 9 17.19 8.90 6.11
N ASN A 10 16.76 8.13 7.11
CA ASN A 10 16.99 8.41 8.52
C ASN A 10 18.39 7.94 8.98
N LYS A 11 18.80 8.36 10.17
CA LYS A 11 20.10 8.05 10.83
C LYS A 11 21.31 8.64 10.10
N ALA A 12 21.13 9.81 9.47
CA ALA A 12 22.21 10.50 8.79
C ALA A 12 23.35 10.94 9.72
N ASP A 13 23.13 10.93 11.04
CA ASP A 13 24.14 11.22 12.07
C ASP A 13 25.20 10.13 12.24
N ILE A 14 24.91 8.87 11.88
CA ILE A 14 25.83 7.74 12.07
C ILE A 14 26.89 7.71 10.97
N ASP A 15 26.47 7.82 9.71
CA ASP A 15 27.35 7.93 8.55
C ASP A 15 26.71 8.89 7.53
N PRO A 16 27.04 10.19 7.63
CA PRO A 16 26.53 11.20 6.69
C PRO A 16 26.89 10.88 5.23
N SER A 17 28.05 10.26 5.00
CA SER A 17 28.51 9.91 3.67
C SER A 17 27.66 8.81 3.05
N ALA A 18 27.31 7.77 3.83
CA ALA A 18 26.41 6.71 3.39
C ALA A 18 25.00 7.23 3.13
N ALA A 19 24.47 8.08 4.00
CA ALA A 19 23.17 8.71 3.80
C ALA A 19 23.12 9.52 2.50
N MET A 20 24.17 10.29 2.20
CA MET A 20 24.26 11.06 0.97
C MET A 20 24.39 10.18 -0.28
N ARG A 21 25.18 9.09 -0.22
CA ARG A 21 25.25 8.10 -1.31
C ARG A 21 23.89 7.48 -1.59
N ALA A 22 23.18 7.04 -0.56
CA ALA A 22 21.85 6.47 -0.70
C ALA A 22 20.84 7.49 -1.25
N LYS A 23 20.90 8.75 -0.82
CA LYS A 23 20.07 9.85 -1.38
C LYS A 23 20.30 10.00 -2.87
N SER A 24 21.56 10.03 -3.30
CA SER A 24 21.90 10.14 -4.72
C SER A 24 21.41 8.96 -5.53
N GLN A 25 21.60 7.73 -5.03
CA GLN A 25 21.16 6.50 -5.71
C GLN A 25 19.64 6.46 -5.90
N ILE A 26 18.88 6.77 -4.85
CA ILE A 26 17.41 6.80 -4.90
C ILE A 26 16.94 7.90 -5.85
N LYS A 27 17.55 9.10 -5.80
CA LYS A 27 17.19 10.20 -6.70
C LYS A 27 17.40 9.82 -8.17
N THR A 28 18.50 9.14 -8.49
CA THR A 28 18.75 8.62 -9.84
C THR A 28 17.69 7.59 -10.25
N ALA A 29 17.37 6.64 -9.37
CA ALA A 29 16.36 5.61 -9.64
C ALA A 29 14.97 6.22 -9.89
N LEU A 30 14.56 7.22 -9.09
CA LEU A 30 13.29 7.92 -9.26
C LEU A 30 13.19 8.62 -10.62
N HIS A 31 14.30 9.15 -11.14
CA HIS A 31 14.31 9.81 -12.45
C HIS A 31 14.08 8.84 -13.62
N MET A 32 14.30 7.53 -13.40
CA MET A 32 14.03 6.49 -14.40
C MET A 32 12.56 6.03 -14.38
N LEU A 33 11.79 6.41 -13.35
CA LEU A 33 10.38 6.03 -13.20
C LEU A 33 9.47 7.10 -13.82
N ARG A 34 8.33 6.66 -14.36
CA ARG A 34 7.27 7.60 -14.78
C ARG A 34 6.73 8.32 -13.53
N PRO A 35 6.67 9.67 -13.54
CA PRO A 35 6.09 10.40 -12.42
C PRO A 35 4.60 10.06 -12.25
N MET A 36 4.17 9.85 -11.01
CA MET A 36 2.75 9.56 -10.70
C MET A 36 1.86 10.79 -10.83
N SER A 37 2.42 11.98 -10.61
CA SER A 37 1.76 13.26 -10.78
C SER A 37 2.62 14.13 -11.70
N PRO A 38 2.04 14.82 -12.69
CA PRO A 38 2.77 15.82 -13.47
C PRO A 38 3.14 17.05 -12.63
N ASN A 39 2.48 17.26 -11.48
CA ASN A 39 2.66 18.43 -10.63
C ASN A 39 3.62 18.19 -9.47
N TRP A 40 3.99 16.93 -9.19
CA TRP A 40 4.83 16.58 -8.05
C TRP A 40 6.07 15.78 -8.44
N THR A 41 7.23 16.25 -7.98
CA THR A 41 8.50 15.51 -8.07
C THR A 41 8.85 15.02 -6.68
N VAL A 42 9.02 13.70 -6.53
CA VAL A 42 9.27 13.04 -5.24
C VAL A 42 10.62 13.52 -4.67
N PRO A 43 10.63 14.25 -3.53
CA PRO A 43 11.87 14.66 -2.90
C PRO A 43 12.49 13.49 -2.12
N VAL A 44 13.82 13.49 -2.07
CA VAL A 44 14.62 12.54 -1.26
C VAL A 44 15.41 13.35 -0.22
N LEU A 45 15.07 13.16 1.04
CA LEU A 45 15.68 13.86 2.17
C LEU A 45 16.58 12.93 2.98
N THR A 46 17.50 13.53 3.72
CA THR A 46 18.29 12.86 4.77
C THR A 46 17.97 13.54 6.09
N LEU A 47 17.78 12.78 7.17
CA LEU A 47 17.53 13.37 8.48
C LEU A 47 18.08 12.50 9.61
N SER A 48 18.16 13.07 10.81
CA SER A 48 18.40 12.30 12.04
C SER A 48 17.26 12.52 13.01
N ALA A 49 16.36 11.53 13.10
CA ALA A 49 15.28 11.57 14.08
C ALA A 49 15.81 11.60 15.51
N LEU A 50 16.94 10.92 15.78
CA LEU A 50 17.58 10.89 17.09
C LEU A 50 18.10 12.27 17.51
N LYS A 51 18.68 13.02 16.57
CA LYS A 51 19.18 14.38 16.81
C LYS A 51 18.15 15.47 16.55
N GLN A 52 16.92 15.09 16.18
CA GLN A 52 15.86 16.01 15.74
C GLN A 52 16.27 16.92 14.57
N ASP A 53 17.26 16.49 13.80
CA ASP A 53 17.79 17.23 12.65
C ASP A 53 17.04 16.83 11.38
N GLY A 54 16.71 17.81 10.53
CA GLY A 54 15.96 17.62 9.27
C GLY A 54 14.44 17.41 9.41
N ILE A 55 13.88 17.37 10.64
CA ILE A 55 12.44 17.16 10.86
C ILE A 55 11.59 18.33 10.35
N ALA A 56 12.04 19.57 10.57
CA ALA A 56 11.34 20.76 10.07
C ALA A 56 11.30 20.79 8.53
N GLU A 57 12.40 20.45 7.86
CA GLU A 57 12.47 20.37 6.39
C GLU A 57 11.53 19.27 5.86
N PHE A 58 11.52 18.10 6.49
CA PHE A 58 10.57 17.03 6.17
C PHE A 58 9.12 17.51 6.26
N TRP A 59 8.75 18.18 7.36
CA TRP A 59 7.39 18.69 7.52
C TRP A 59 7.03 19.75 6.48
N GLN A 60 7.97 20.63 6.15
CA GLN A 60 7.78 21.62 5.09
C GLN A 60 7.49 20.95 3.73
N GLN A 61 8.21 19.88 3.39
CA GLN A 61 7.95 19.12 2.16
C GLN A 61 6.58 18.43 2.16
N VAL A 62 6.12 17.94 3.31
CA VAL A 62 4.75 17.37 3.46
C VAL A 62 3.68 18.45 3.23
N MET A 63 3.89 19.66 3.79
CA MET A 63 2.97 20.78 3.57
C MET A 63 2.96 21.22 2.10
N GLU A 64 4.12 21.28 1.46
CA GLU A 64 4.25 21.62 0.04
C GLU A 64 3.54 20.59 -0.84
N TYR A 65 3.71 19.29 -0.58
CA TYR A 65 2.98 18.22 -1.26
C TYR A 65 1.48 18.44 -1.21
N ARG A 66 0.95 18.69 -0.01
CA ARG A 66 -0.48 18.95 0.17
C ARG A 66 -0.91 20.19 -0.61
N ALA A 67 -0.15 21.29 -0.55
CA ALA A 67 -0.49 22.53 -1.24
C ALA A 67 -0.53 22.34 -2.77
N VAL A 68 0.49 21.69 -3.35
CA VAL A 68 0.60 21.43 -4.78
C VAL A 68 -0.55 20.56 -5.28
N LEU A 69 -0.80 19.42 -4.62
CA LEU A 69 -1.86 18.50 -5.06
C LEU A 69 -3.27 19.06 -4.80
N THR A 70 -3.44 19.91 -3.78
CA THR A 70 -4.73 20.58 -3.55
C THR A 70 -4.98 21.58 -4.68
N LYS A 71 -3.97 22.37 -5.06
CA LYS A 71 -4.07 23.35 -6.15
C LYS A 71 -4.35 22.69 -7.50
N SER A 72 -3.82 21.51 -7.76
CA SER A 72 -4.11 20.75 -8.99
C SER A 72 -5.42 19.96 -8.96
N GLY A 73 -6.08 19.86 -7.81
CA GLY A 73 -7.28 19.03 -7.60
C GLY A 73 -7.01 17.52 -7.45
N GLU A 74 -5.74 17.09 -7.58
CA GLU A 74 -5.34 15.69 -7.43
C GLU A 74 -5.55 15.17 -6.02
N PHE A 75 -5.42 16.03 -5.01
CA PHE A 75 -5.58 15.64 -3.60
C PHE A 75 -7.00 15.10 -3.32
N ASP A 76 -8.03 15.83 -3.75
CA ASP A 76 -9.41 15.42 -3.55
C ASP A 76 -9.79 14.22 -4.44
N ALA A 77 -9.24 14.15 -5.65
CA ALA A 77 -9.41 12.99 -6.53
C ALA A 77 -8.84 11.71 -5.89
N LYS A 78 -7.60 11.77 -5.37
CA LYS A 78 -6.95 10.66 -4.66
C LYS A 78 -7.78 10.20 -3.47
N ARG A 79 -8.32 11.14 -2.67
CA ARG A 79 -9.20 10.81 -1.54
C ARG A 79 -10.51 10.13 -1.95
N ARG A 80 -11.17 10.59 -3.02
CA ARG A 80 -12.38 9.93 -3.53
C ARG A 80 -12.10 8.50 -3.96
N HIS A 81 -11.00 8.26 -4.67
CA HIS A 81 -10.60 6.92 -5.07
C HIS A 81 -10.24 6.04 -3.86
N GLN A 82 -9.54 6.58 -2.86
CA GLN A 82 -9.25 5.87 -1.62
C GLN A 82 -10.52 5.50 -0.85
N ALA A 83 -11.50 6.40 -0.77
CA ALA A 83 -12.77 6.12 -0.13
C ALA A 83 -13.54 5.00 -0.84
N LEU A 84 -13.54 5.00 -2.18
CA LEU A 84 -14.13 3.93 -2.98
C LEU A 84 -13.40 2.59 -2.78
N ALA A 85 -12.06 2.60 -2.79
CA ALA A 85 -11.25 1.41 -2.54
C ALA A 85 -11.52 0.85 -1.14
N TRP A 86 -11.54 1.71 -0.11
CA TRP A 86 -11.89 1.32 1.26
C TRP A 86 -13.28 0.69 1.31
N MET A 87 -14.29 1.31 0.68
CA MET A 87 -15.63 0.74 0.63
C MET A 87 -15.63 -0.71 0.12
N TRP A 88 -14.90 -0.99 -0.97
CA TRP A 88 -14.75 -2.34 -1.49
C TRP A 88 -13.98 -3.27 -0.55
N ASP A 89 -12.90 -2.81 0.08
CA ASP A 89 -12.17 -3.59 1.08
C ASP A 89 -13.08 -4.01 2.25
N MET A 90 -13.97 -3.13 2.70
CA MET A 90 -14.97 -3.45 3.73
C MET A 90 -16.00 -4.46 3.26
N ILE A 91 -16.48 -4.33 2.02
CA ILE A 91 -17.41 -5.29 1.42
C ILE A 91 -16.75 -6.66 1.36
N ASP A 92 -15.54 -6.75 0.81
CA ASP A 92 -14.80 -8.00 0.66
C ASP A 92 -14.46 -8.64 2.00
N ALA A 93 -13.98 -7.85 2.97
CA ALA A 93 -13.72 -8.34 4.31
C ALA A 93 -15.00 -8.84 4.98
N GLY A 94 -16.11 -8.12 4.83
CA GLY A 94 -17.42 -8.50 5.33
C GLY A 94 -17.95 -9.80 4.71
N LEU A 95 -17.87 -9.93 3.38
CA LEU A 95 -18.28 -11.13 2.65
C LEU A 95 -17.41 -12.34 3.03
N ARG A 96 -16.08 -12.18 3.09
CA ARG A 96 -15.15 -13.23 3.51
C ARG A 96 -15.41 -13.67 4.95
N SER A 97 -15.69 -12.72 5.84
CA SER A 97 -16.02 -12.98 7.24
C SER A 97 -17.31 -13.80 7.35
N ARG A 98 -18.40 -13.35 6.69
CA ARG A 98 -19.69 -14.06 6.66
C ARG A 98 -19.55 -15.46 6.08
N PHE A 99 -18.85 -15.59 4.96
CA PHE A 99 -18.57 -16.88 4.33
C PHE A 99 -17.85 -17.85 5.29
N ARG A 100 -16.76 -17.41 5.94
CA ARG A 100 -16.01 -18.24 6.89
C ARG A 100 -16.79 -18.60 8.15
N GLN A 101 -17.73 -17.75 8.56
CA GLN A 101 -18.57 -17.98 9.74
C GLN A 101 -19.80 -18.84 9.44
N HIS A 102 -20.16 -19.04 8.17
CA HIS A 102 -21.31 -19.86 7.79
C HIS A 102 -21.11 -21.31 8.29
N PRO A 103 -22.07 -21.91 9.04
CA PRO A 103 -21.89 -23.19 9.71
C PRO A 103 -21.45 -24.32 8.76
N GLN A 104 -22.08 -24.43 7.59
CA GLN A 104 -21.73 -25.46 6.60
C GLN A 104 -20.37 -25.23 5.96
N VAL A 105 -20.02 -23.98 5.66
CA VAL A 105 -18.69 -23.63 5.11
C VAL A 105 -17.61 -23.95 6.14
N LYS A 106 -17.81 -23.54 7.41
CA LYS A 106 -16.87 -23.81 8.49
C LYS A 106 -16.65 -25.31 8.71
N HIS A 107 -17.69 -26.12 8.51
CA HIS A 107 -17.61 -27.57 8.63
C HIS A 107 -16.88 -28.23 7.44
N GLU A 108 -17.21 -27.87 6.20
CA GLU A 108 -16.69 -28.55 5.00
C GLU A 108 -15.35 -28.01 4.48
N LEU A 109 -15.03 -26.73 4.75
CA LEU A 109 -13.85 -26.05 4.20
C LEU A 109 -12.52 -26.80 4.46
N PRO A 110 -12.23 -27.33 5.66
CA PRO A 110 -10.98 -28.05 5.90
C PRO A 110 -10.81 -29.31 5.02
N GLN A 111 -11.89 -30.09 4.86
CA GLN A 111 -11.85 -31.32 4.07
C GLN A 111 -11.71 -31.02 2.57
N LEU A 112 -12.44 -30.01 2.08
CA LEU A 112 -12.34 -29.60 0.68
C LEU A 112 -10.97 -28.98 0.36
N ALA A 113 -10.37 -28.22 1.29
CA ALA A 113 -9.02 -27.70 1.11
C ALA A 113 -7.99 -28.84 0.97
N GLN A 114 -8.07 -29.86 1.83
CA GLN A 114 -7.21 -31.06 1.72
C GLN A 114 -7.43 -31.82 0.41
N ALA A 115 -8.69 -31.97 -0.03
CA ALA A 115 -9.00 -32.63 -1.29
C ALA A 115 -8.43 -31.87 -2.51
N VAL A 116 -8.38 -30.54 -2.46
CA VAL A 116 -7.75 -29.72 -3.50
C VAL A 116 -6.23 -29.88 -3.48
N GLU A 117 -5.59 -29.81 -2.32
CA GLU A 117 -4.14 -30.02 -2.18
C GLU A 117 -3.70 -31.42 -2.64
N ALA A 118 -4.52 -32.43 -2.36
CA ALA A 118 -4.29 -33.82 -2.79
C ALA A 118 -4.66 -34.08 -4.26
N GLY A 119 -5.18 -33.08 -4.99
CA GLY A 119 -5.60 -33.22 -6.39
C GLY A 119 -6.84 -34.11 -6.60
N SER A 120 -7.57 -34.43 -5.53
CA SER A 120 -8.79 -35.27 -5.58
C SER A 120 -10.03 -34.48 -6.02
N THR A 121 -9.98 -33.15 -5.97
CA THR A 121 -10.98 -32.26 -6.57
C THR A 121 -10.32 -31.01 -7.14
N THR A 122 -10.99 -30.33 -8.07
CA THR A 122 -10.47 -29.08 -8.65
C THR A 122 -10.76 -27.89 -7.73
N PRO A 123 -9.91 -26.84 -7.73
CA PRO A 123 -10.18 -25.62 -6.98
C PRO A 123 -11.55 -25.00 -7.31
N SER A 124 -11.97 -25.06 -8.58
CA SER A 124 -13.26 -24.52 -9.04
C SER A 124 -14.46 -25.28 -8.49
N ALA A 125 -14.41 -26.62 -8.48
CA ALA A 125 -15.49 -27.44 -7.96
C ALA A 125 -15.66 -27.27 -6.44
N ALA A 126 -14.55 -27.25 -5.69
CA ALA A 126 -14.55 -27.00 -4.26
C ALA A 126 -15.10 -25.60 -3.91
N ALA A 127 -14.67 -24.57 -4.66
CA ALA A 127 -15.15 -23.21 -4.47
C ALA A 127 -16.66 -23.08 -4.75
N LEU A 128 -17.15 -23.62 -5.87
CA LEU A 128 -18.58 -23.58 -6.21
C LEU A 128 -19.44 -24.30 -5.17
N ARG A 129 -18.98 -25.46 -4.67
CA ARG A 129 -19.67 -26.20 -3.59
C ARG A 129 -19.81 -25.34 -2.33
N LEU A 130 -18.71 -24.73 -1.88
CA LEU A 130 -18.74 -23.89 -0.68
C LEU A 130 -19.57 -22.62 -0.86
N LEU A 131 -19.47 -21.97 -2.03
CA LEU A 131 -20.28 -20.80 -2.38
C LEU A 131 -21.77 -21.14 -2.46
N GLY A 132 -22.12 -22.37 -2.84
CA GLY A 132 -23.50 -22.84 -2.88
C GLY A 132 -24.22 -22.81 -1.53
N TYR A 133 -23.50 -22.79 -0.40
CA TYR A 133 -24.08 -22.64 0.94
C TYR A 133 -24.45 -21.21 1.31
N MET A 134 -24.10 -20.22 0.47
CA MET A 134 -24.41 -18.80 0.69
C MET A 134 -25.69 -18.36 -0.02
N ASN A 135 -26.38 -19.27 -0.73
CA ASN A 135 -27.63 -19.03 -1.44
C ASN A 135 -28.86 -19.17 -0.54
#